data_AF-A0A535CB27-F1
#
_entry.id   AF-A0A535CB27-F1
#
_cell.length_a   1.000
_cell.length_b   1.000
_cell.length_c   1.000
_cell.angle_alpha   90.00
_cell.angle_beta   90.00
_cell.angle_gamma   90.00
#
_symmetry.space_group_name_H-M   'P 1'
#
loop_
_entity.id
_entity.type
_entity.pdbx_description
1 polymer ?
#
loop_
_entity_poly.entity_id
_entity_poly.type
_entity_poly.pdbx_seq_one_letter_code
_entity_poly.pdbx_strand_id
1 'polypeptide(L)'
;ASTSTKNPAYRDVLYAEELIGPDTVDTMPLETIQKFRDHGRVRLSIEDDIPQAHAVLDALEKIGIHYDQVTQQLQDEGVKKFADSFHELFKGIESKKKAIEEKQVAH
;
A
#
# COMPACT_ATOMS: atom_id res chain seq x y z
N ALA A 1 1.66 -1.32 -5.97
CA ALA A 1 0.84 -1.74 -4.80
C ALA A 1 0.91 -0.67 -3.70
N SER A 2 -0.14 -0.54 -2.89
CA SER A 2 -0.28 0.56 -1.89
C SER A 2 -0.17 1.97 -2.51
N THR A 3 -0.64 2.12 -3.75
CA THR A 3 -0.55 3.33 -4.56
C THR A 3 -1.76 4.26 -4.44
N SER A 4 -2.61 4.05 -3.45
CA SER A 4 -3.61 5.05 -3.08
C SER A 4 -2.95 6.19 -2.30
N THR A 5 -3.06 7.42 -2.79
CA THR A 5 -2.62 8.62 -2.08
C THR A 5 -3.31 8.72 -0.72
N LYS A 6 -2.52 8.96 0.34
CA LYS A 6 -3.02 9.05 1.74
C LYS A 6 -3.16 10.48 2.26
N ASN A 7 -2.49 11.44 1.63
CA ASN A 7 -2.55 12.85 2.02
C ASN A 7 -3.42 13.64 1.02
N PRO A 8 -4.51 14.29 1.46
CA PRO A 8 -5.42 15.02 0.59
C PRO A 8 -4.80 16.26 -0.09
N ALA A 9 -3.62 16.71 0.37
CA ALA A 9 -2.89 17.80 -0.28
C ALA A 9 -2.27 17.38 -1.63
N TYR A 10 -2.17 16.07 -1.90
CA TYR A 10 -1.64 15.54 -3.15
C TYR A 10 -2.75 15.08 -4.07
N ARG A 11 -2.45 14.98 -5.38
CA ARG A 11 -3.34 14.32 -6.34
C ARG A 11 -3.65 12.92 -5.83
N ASP A 12 -4.92 12.56 -5.83
CA ASP A 12 -5.43 11.26 -5.40
C ASP A 12 -5.05 10.11 -6.34
N VAL A 13 -4.44 10.45 -7.48
CA VAL A 13 -3.86 9.54 -8.49
C VAL A 13 -2.32 9.64 -8.60
N LEU A 14 -1.65 10.38 -7.70
CA LEU A 14 -0.21 10.68 -7.76
C LEU A 14 0.64 9.44 -8.09
N TYR A 15 0.54 8.39 -7.28
CA TYR A 15 1.39 7.21 -7.47
C TYR A 15 1.07 6.42 -8.74
N ALA A 16 -0.18 6.43 -9.18
CA ALA A 16 -0.58 5.78 -10.43
C ALA A 16 -0.06 6.54 -11.67
N GLU A 17 0.07 7.87 -11.59
CA GLU A 17 0.61 8.70 -12.67
C GLU A 17 2.15 8.61 -12.74
N GLU A 18 2.84 8.57 -11.60
CA GLU A 18 4.32 8.67 -11.55
C GLU A 18 5.05 7.31 -11.63
N LEU A 19 4.33 6.18 -11.74
CA LEU A 19 4.93 4.83 -11.78
C LEU A 19 4.58 4.04 -13.05
N ILE A 20 4.29 4.73 -14.15
CA ILE A 20 3.93 4.11 -15.43
C ILE A 20 5.21 3.77 -16.21
N GLY A 21 5.40 2.50 -16.54
CA GLY A 21 6.50 2.05 -17.38
C GLY A 21 6.31 0.64 -17.95
N PRO A 22 7.15 0.24 -18.93
CA PRO A 22 7.11 -1.09 -19.51
C PRO A 22 7.37 -2.18 -18.45
N ASP A 23 6.79 -3.36 -18.63
CA ASP A 23 7.02 -4.53 -17.78
C ASP A 23 6.73 -4.32 -16.29
N THR A 24 5.83 -3.39 -15.96
CA THR A 24 5.38 -3.11 -14.58
C THR A 24 3.88 -3.38 -14.40
N VAL A 25 3.48 -3.63 -13.15
CA VAL A 25 2.08 -3.76 -12.76
C VAL A 25 1.85 -2.92 -11.50
N ASP A 26 0.81 -2.08 -11.52
CA ASP A 26 0.31 -1.46 -10.31
C ASP A 26 -1.03 -2.06 -9.87
N THR A 27 -1.01 -2.74 -8.73
CA THR A 27 -2.20 -3.29 -8.08
C THR A 27 -2.88 -2.20 -7.23
N MET A 28 -3.98 -1.68 -7.74
CA MET A 28 -4.72 -0.56 -7.14
C MET A 28 -6.08 -1.02 -6.58
N PRO A 29 -6.57 -0.41 -5.48
CA PRO A 29 -7.97 -0.52 -5.09
C PRO A 29 -8.92 0.05 -6.15
N LEU A 30 -10.17 -0.43 -6.18
CA LEU A 30 -11.18 0.00 -7.15
C LEU A 30 -11.39 1.53 -7.16
N GLU A 31 -11.35 2.16 -5.99
CA GLU A 31 -11.49 3.61 -5.88
C GLU A 31 -10.36 4.37 -6.61
N THR A 32 -9.11 3.93 -6.45
CA THR A 32 -7.96 4.53 -7.15
C THR A 32 -8.07 4.31 -8.66
N ILE A 33 -8.52 3.13 -9.10
CA ILE A 33 -8.79 2.85 -10.52
C ILE A 33 -9.86 3.80 -11.08
N GLN A 34 -10.95 4.03 -10.34
CA GLN A 34 -12.02 4.92 -10.75
C GLN A 34 -11.55 6.38 -10.87
N LYS A 35 -10.77 6.87 -9.90
CA LYS A 35 -10.15 8.20 -9.93
C LYS A 35 -9.18 8.37 -11.08
N PHE A 36 -8.30 7.39 -11.30
CA PHE A 36 -7.36 7.40 -12.42
C PHE A 36 -8.10 7.40 -13.77
N ARG A 37 -9.19 6.65 -13.89
CA ARG A 37 -10.03 6.67 -15.11
C ARG A 37 -10.71 8.02 -15.35
N ASP A 38 -11.09 8.72 -14.29
CA ASP A 38 -11.77 10.02 -14.38
C ASP A 38 -10.80 11.14 -14.80
N HIS A 39 -9.62 11.22 -14.18
CA HIS A 39 -8.73 12.38 -14.36
C HIS A 39 -7.22 12.07 -14.28
N GLY A 40 -6.83 10.81 -14.43
CA GLY A 40 -5.44 10.38 -14.50
C GLY A 40 -4.75 10.78 -15.81
N ARG A 41 -3.42 10.90 -15.76
CA ARG A 41 -2.58 11.22 -16.91
C ARG A 41 -1.66 10.05 -17.23
N VAL A 42 -1.68 9.61 -18.50
CA VAL A 42 -0.82 8.53 -18.98
C VAL A 42 0.43 9.12 -19.60
N ARG A 43 1.60 8.76 -19.05
CA ARG A 43 2.94 9.16 -19.49
C ARG A 43 3.91 8.05 -19.10
N LEU A 44 4.94 7.76 -19.90
CA LEU A 44 6.05 6.93 -19.43
C LEU A 44 6.83 7.73 -18.38
N SER A 45 6.56 7.47 -17.10
CA SER A 45 6.97 8.33 -15.98
C SER A 45 7.98 7.67 -15.06
N ILE A 46 8.08 6.33 -15.06
CA ILE A 46 8.93 5.63 -14.10
C ILE A 46 10.43 5.92 -14.27
N GLU A 47 10.85 6.32 -15.48
CA GLU A 47 12.23 6.66 -15.80
C GLU A 47 12.50 8.17 -15.82
N ASP A 48 11.50 8.99 -15.47
CA ASP A 48 11.67 10.44 -15.44
C ASP A 48 12.60 10.85 -14.30
N ASP A 49 13.59 11.68 -14.63
CA ASP A 49 14.46 12.39 -13.69
C ASP A 49 15.09 11.51 -12.58
N ILE A 50 15.56 10.32 -12.97
CA ILE A 50 16.31 9.40 -12.09
C ILE A 50 17.45 10.10 -11.32
N PRO A 51 18.25 11.02 -11.92
CA PRO A 51 19.26 11.75 -11.16
C PRO A 51 18.67 12.55 -9.98
N GLN A 52 17.52 13.20 -10.15
CA GLN A 52 16.84 13.91 -9.07
C GLN A 52 16.29 12.94 -8.03
N ALA A 53 15.77 11.78 -8.43
CA ALA A 53 15.32 10.75 -7.50
C ALA A 53 16.45 10.30 -6.56
N HIS A 54 17.67 10.07 -7.10
CA HIS A 54 18.85 9.80 -6.29
C HIS A 54 19.24 10.97 -5.39
N ALA A 55 19.23 12.20 -5.91
CA ALA A 55 19.56 13.39 -5.13
C ALA A 55 18.60 13.60 -3.93
N VAL A 56 17.32 13.24 -4.09
CA VAL A 56 16.34 13.25 -2.98
C VAL A 56 16.72 12.25 -1.90
N LEU A 57 17.09 11.02 -2.26
CA LEU A 57 17.54 10.01 -1.29
C LEU A 57 18.82 10.46 -0.56
N ASP A 58 19.78 11.03 -1.27
CA ASP A 58 21.01 11.59 -0.67
C ASP A 58 20.72 12.76 0.28
N ALA A 59 19.71 13.58 -0.04
CA ALA A 59 19.30 14.70 0.81
C ALA A 59 18.64 14.23 2.12
N LEU A 60 17.87 13.14 2.08
CA LEU A 60 17.29 12.50 3.27
C LEU A 60 18.38 12.01 4.23
N GLU A 61 19.42 11.37 3.70
CA GLU A 61 20.55 10.88 4.49
C GLU A 61 21.27 12.03 5.22
N LYS A 62 21.48 13.16 4.54
CA LYS A 62 22.13 14.35 5.12
C LYS A 62 21.37 14.98 6.30
N ILE A 63 20.05 14.75 6.39
CA ILE A 63 19.23 15.23 7.50
C ILE A 63 18.94 14.13 8.54
N GLY A 64 19.63 12.99 8.45
CA GLY A 64 19.54 11.89 9.41
C GLY A 64 18.36 10.93 9.16
N ILE A 65 17.79 10.92 7.96
CA ILE A 65 16.78 9.93 7.55
C ILE A 65 17.48 8.83 6.75
N HIS A 66 17.75 7.71 7.42
CA HIS A 66 18.44 6.58 6.83
C HIS A 66 17.48 5.64 6.10
N TYR A 67 17.67 5.48 4.79
CA TYR A 67 16.79 4.67 3.94
C TYR A 67 16.70 3.21 4.41
N ASP A 68 17.83 2.59 4.74
CA ASP A 68 17.90 1.19 5.19
C ASP A 68 17.16 0.98 6.52
N GLN A 69 17.25 1.95 7.44
CA GLN A 69 16.54 1.88 8.71
C GLN A 69 15.02 2.01 8.50
N VAL A 70 14.58 2.96 7.68
CA VAL A 70 13.16 3.18 7.39
C VAL A 70 12.57 1.97 6.68
N THR A 71 13.25 1.42 5.69
CA THR A 71 12.78 0.24 4.94
C THR A 71 12.71 -1.00 5.84
N GLN A 72 13.69 -1.24 6.71
CA GLN A 72 13.65 -2.32 7.70
C GLN A 72 12.46 -2.15 8.65
N GLN A 73 12.25 -0.95 9.20
CA GLN A 73 11.11 -0.68 10.07
C GLN A 73 9.78 -0.94 9.35
N LEU A 74 9.61 -0.44 8.13
CA LEU A 74 8.38 -0.63 7.35
C LEU A 74 8.13 -2.11 7.03
N GLN A 75 9.19 -2.89 6.77
CA GLN A 75 9.07 -4.33 6.55
C GLN A 75 8.59 -5.04 7.82
N ASP A 76 9.21 -4.76 8.98
CA ASP A 76 8.84 -5.39 10.25
C ASP A 76 7.40 -5.04 10.66
N GLU A 77 7.01 -3.77 10.51
CA GLU A 77 5.63 -3.33 10.71
C GLU A 77 4.67 -3.99 9.72
N GLY A 78 5.09 -4.18 8.46
CA GLY A 78 4.32 -4.86 7.44
C GLY A 78 4.02 -6.30 7.85
N VAL A 79 5.05 -7.08 8.18
CA VAL A 79 4.92 -8.47 8.65
C VAL A 79 3.98 -8.55 9.85
N LYS A 80 4.14 -7.65 10.81
CA LYS A 80 3.26 -7.56 11.99
C LYS A 80 1.80 -7.32 11.59
N LYS A 81 1.53 -6.33 10.74
CA LYS A 81 0.16 -5.99 10.28
C LYS A 81 -0.51 -7.18 9.56
N PHE A 82 0.25 -7.94 8.77
CA PHE A 82 -0.25 -9.15 8.12
C PHE A 82 -0.55 -10.26 9.15
N ALA A 83 0.35 -10.50 10.10
CA ALA A 83 0.13 -11.50 11.16
C ALA A 83 -1.09 -11.16 12.03
N ASP A 84 -1.24 -9.89 12.41
CA ASP A 84 -2.37 -9.40 13.20
C ASP A 84 -3.70 -9.60 12.43
N SER A 85 -3.74 -9.23 11.14
CA SER A 85 -4.91 -9.46 10.28
C SER A 85 -5.29 -10.94 10.17
N PHE A 86 -4.29 -11.84 10.17
CA PHE A 86 -4.51 -13.29 10.10
C PHE A 86 -5.06 -13.85 11.42
N HIS A 87 -4.58 -13.36 12.56
CA HIS A 87 -5.15 -13.70 13.86
C HIS A 87 -6.59 -13.22 14.01
N GLU A 88 -6.90 -12.02 13.51
CA GLU A 88 -8.27 -11.50 13.50
C GLU A 88 -9.20 -12.37 12.64
N LEU A 89 -8.74 -12.82 11.48
CA LEU A 89 -9.47 -13.77 10.64
C LEU A 89 -9.81 -15.06 11.41
N PHE A 90 -8.83 -15.68 12.09
CA PHE A 90 -9.08 -16.90 12.87
C PHE A 90 -10.05 -16.68 14.03
N LYS A 91 -9.92 -15.57 14.76
CA LYS A 91 -10.88 -15.20 15.80
C LYS A 91 -12.30 -15.07 15.24
N GLY A 92 -12.43 -14.48 14.05
CA GLY A 92 -13.70 -14.38 13.34
C GLY A 92 -14.28 -15.75 12.97
N ILE A 93 -13.45 -16.68 12.49
CA ILE A 93 -13.87 -18.05 12.17
C ILE A 93 -14.32 -18.79 13.43
N GLU A 94 -13.54 -18.74 14.51
CA GLU A 94 -13.86 -19.42 15.78
C GLU A 94 -15.17 -18.87 16.39
N SER A 95 -15.36 -17.55 16.34
CA SER A 95 -16.60 -16.91 16.80
C SER A 95 -17.81 -17.40 16.02
N LYS A 96 -17.69 -17.52 14.68
CA LYS A 96 -18.77 -18.04 13.83
C LYS A 96 -19.04 -19.52 14.08
N LYS A 97 -17.99 -20.32 14.24
CA LYS A 97 -18.12 -21.76 14.56
C LYS A 97 -18.91 -21.96 15.84
N LYS A 98 -18.52 -21.29 16.93
CA LYS A 98 -19.22 -21.35 18.22
C LYS A 98 -20.70 -20.95 18.11
N ALA A 99 -20.98 -19.85 17.40
CA ALA A 99 -22.35 -19.39 17.19
C ALA A 99 -23.23 -20.37 16.39
N ILE A 100 -22.64 -21.20 15.53
CA ILE A 100 -23.35 -22.27 14.80
C ILE A 100 -23.62 -23.46 15.72
N GLU A 101 -22.62 -23.89 16.50
CA GLU A 101 -22.76 -25.00 17.46
C GLU A 101 -23.84 -24.70 18.50
N GLU A 102 -23.87 -23.49 19.06
CA GLU A 102 -24.89 -23.06 20.03
C GLU A 102 -26.31 -23.09 19.43
N LYS A 103 -26.47 -22.71 18.16
CA LYS A 103 -27.75 -22.76 17.45
C LYS A 103 -28.21 -24.19 17.14
N GLN A 104 -27.28 -25.12 16.94
CA GLN A 104 -27.59 -26.53 16.70
C GLN A 104 -28.02 -27.25 17.99
N VAL A 105 -27.47 -26.87 19.14
CA VAL A 105 -27.86 -27.45 20.45
C VAL A 105 -29.21 -26.91 20.94
N ALA A 106 -29.63 -25.74 20.49
CA ALA A 106 -30.92 -25.13 20.83
C ALA A 106 -32.12 -25.68 20.02
N HIS A 107 -31.90 -26.63 19.10
CA HIS A 107 -32.91 -27.32 18.31
C HIS A 107 -32.96 -28.80 18.66
#